data_AF-A0A2S4MLY9-F1
#
_entry.id   AF-A0A2S4MLY9-F1
#
_cell.length_a   1.000
_cell.length_b   1.000
_cell.length_c   1.000
_cell.angle_alpha   90.00
_cell.angle_beta   90.00
_cell.angle_gamma   90.00
#
_symmetry.space_group_name_H-M   'P 1'
#
loop_
_entity.id
_entity.type
_entity.pdbx_description
1 polymer ?
#
loop_
_entity_poly.entity_id
_entity_poly.type
_entity_poly.pdbx_seq_one_letter_code
_entity_poly.pdbx_strand_id
1 'polypeptide(L)'
;MDTPRPLPPGYLMSNLIDQDIAHIRRVMPLSLAGDLGGPILSANYWRARLHRLLDTGHINKGQLADIDSLLVQIDLHELSTASMAARVAKQAAAQVANH
;
A
#
# COMPACT_ATOMS: atom_id res chain seq x y z
N MET A 1 2.75 31.57 32.41
CA MET A 1 3.49 30.29 32.40
C MET A 1 2.49 29.21 31.98
N ASP A 2 2.27 29.08 30.68
CA ASP A 2 1.40 28.05 30.10
C ASP A 2 2.05 26.69 30.28
N THR A 3 1.65 25.96 31.32
CA THR A 3 2.03 24.55 31.49
C THR A 3 1.50 23.75 30.29
N PRO A 4 2.36 23.02 29.56
CA PRO A 4 1.91 22.21 28.43
C PRO A 4 0.91 21.17 28.93
N ARG A 5 -0.30 21.22 28.37
CA ARG A 5 -1.38 20.28 28.68
C ARG A 5 -0.84 18.86 28.49
N PRO A 6 -0.91 17.98 29.51
CA PRO A 6 -0.53 16.59 29.34
C PRO A 6 -1.45 15.99 28.29
N LEU A 7 -0.88 15.54 27.18
CA LEU A 7 -1.64 14.88 26.13
C LEU A 7 -2.20 13.57 26.70
N PRO A 8 -3.47 13.24 26.40
CA PRO A 8 -4.09 12.04 26.95
C PRO A 8 -3.30 10.79 26.52
N PRO A 9 -3.13 9.80 27.42
CA PRO A 9 -2.50 8.52 27.10
C PRO A 9 -3.33 7.84 26.00
N GLY A 10 -2.77 7.80 24.79
CA GLY A 10 -3.45 7.38 23.56
C GLY A 10 -3.10 8.25 22.36
N TYR A 11 -2.82 9.54 22.57
CA TYR A 11 -2.47 10.47 21.48
C TYR A 11 -1.13 10.13 20.80
N LEU A 12 -0.11 9.70 21.57
CA LEU A 12 1.15 9.24 20.99
C LEU A 12 0.97 7.99 20.13
N MET A 13 0.13 7.04 20.55
CA MET A 13 -0.10 5.80 19.79
C MET A 13 -0.84 6.08 18.49
N SER A 14 -1.84 6.96 18.50
CA SER A 14 -2.52 7.39 17.27
C SER A 14 -1.57 8.10 16.31
N ASN A 15 -0.68 8.99 16.80
CA ASN A 15 0.29 9.67 15.95
C ASN A 15 1.29 8.71 15.29
N LEU A 16 1.70 7.65 15.99
CA LEU A 16 2.58 6.64 15.41
C LEU A 16 1.89 5.86 14.29
N ILE A 17 0.61 5.50 14.48
CA ILE A 17 -0.19 4.84 13.43
C ILE A 17 -0.39 5.78 12.23
N ASP A 18 -0.69 7.06 12.46
CA ASP A 18 -0.83 8.05 11.40
C ASP A 18 0.48 8.23 10.62
N GLN A 19 1.61 8.25 11.32
CA GLN A 19 2.94 8.32 10.71
C GLN A 19 3.27 7.06 9.90
N ASP A 20 2.91 5.88 10.41
CA ASP A 20 3.08 4.60 9.71
C ASP A 20 2.21 4.55 8.43
N ILE A 21 0.94 4.96 8.51
CA ILE A 21 0.04 5.05 7.35
C ILE A 21 0.59 6.03 6.31
N ALA A 22 1.03 7.21 6.75
CA ALA A 22 1.63 8.20 5.86
C ALA A 22 2.93 7.70 5.21
N HIS A 23 3.72 6.93 5.94
CA HIS A 23 4.93 6.28 5.44
C HIS A 23 4.59 5.21 4.40
N ILE A 24 3.67 4.29 4.72
CA ILE A 24 3.18 3.24 3.80
C ILE A 24 2.67 3.87 2.52
N ARG A 25 1.85 4.93 2.60
CA ARG A 25 1.31 5.64 1.43
C ARG A 25 2.39 6.14 0.47
N ARG A 26 3.55 6.56 0.98
CA ARG A 26 4.66 7.06 0.15
C ARG A 26 5.54 5.94 -0.37
N VAL A 27 5.88 4.97 0.47
CA VAL A 27 6.84 3.92 0.12
C VAL A 27 6.22 2.78 -0.68
N MET A 28 4.93 2.50 -0.50
CA MET A 28 4.24 1.39 -1.17
C MET A 28 4.22 1.57 -2.69
N PRO A 29 3.77 2.71 -3.27
CA PRO A 29 3.79 2.88 -4.72
C PRO A 29 5.20 2.80 -5.32
N LEU A 30 6.20 3.34 -4.61
CA LEU A 30 7.61 3.27 -5.01
C LEU A 30 8.14 1.82 -4.99
N SER A 31 7.75 1.05 -3.97
CA SER A 31 8.15 -0.36 -3.84
C SER A 31 7.47 -1.25 -4.87
N LEU A 32 6.22 -0.96 -5.23
CA LEU A 32 5.46 -1.68 -6.26
C LEU A 32 5.96 -1.35 -7.67
N ALA A 33 6.36 -0.10 -7.93
CA ALA A 33 6.92 0.31 -9.21
C ALA A 33 8.27 -0.38 -9.49
N GLY A 34 9.07 -0.62 -8.44
CA GLY A 34 10.36 -1.31 -8.52
C GLY A 34 11.42 -0.51 -9.29
N ASP A 35 12.43 0.00 -8.59
CA ASP A 35 13.58 0.60 -9.25
C ASP A 35 14.69 -0.45 -9.43
N LEU A 36 15.10 -0.65 -10.69
CA LEU A 36 16.29 -1.38 -11.16
C LEU A 36 16.55 -2.82 -10.65
N GLY A 37 15.57 -3.50 -10.04
CA GLY A 37 15.71 -4.90 -9.59
C GLY A 37 14.40 -5.69 -9.41
N GLY A 38 13.26 -5.13 -9.78
CA GLY A 38 11.92 -5.67 -9.50
C GLY A 38 11.29 -5.08 -8.22
N PRO A 39 10.04 -5.44 -7.90
CA PRO A 39 9.38 -4.94 -6.70
C PRO A 39 10.12 -5.47 -5.46
N ILE A 40 10.72 -4.57 -4.69
CA ILE A 40 11.49 -4.90 -3.47
C ILE A 40 10.58 -5.65 -2.47
N LEU A 41 9.30 -5.30 -2.46
CA LEU A 41 8.25 -5.93 -1.65
C LEU A 41 7.02 -6.13 -2.54
N SER A 42 6.47 -7.35 -2.55
CA SER A 42 5.30 -7.69 -3.35
C SER A 42 4.02 -7.04 -2.80
N ALA A 43 3.01 -6.89 -3.67
CA ALA A 43 1.66 -6.49 -3.29
C ALA A 43 1.09 -7.30 -2.11
N ASN A 44 1.34 -8.61 -2.09
CA ASN A 44 0.92 -9.50 -1.01
C ASN A 44 1.53 -9.13 0.36
N TYR A 45 2.80 -8.72 0.39
CA TYR A 45 3.45 -8.28 1.63
C TYR A 45 2.76 -7.02 2.20
N TRP A 46 2.46 -6.05 1.34
CA TRP A 46 1.79 -4.81 1.77
C TRP A 46 0.38 -5.07 2.28
N ARG A 47 -0.40 -5.95 1.62
CA ARG A 47 -1.72 -6.38 2.13
C ARG A 47 -1.61 -7.00 3.52
N ALA A 48 -0.69 -7.95 3.71
CA ALA A 48 -0.47 -8.58 5.01
C ALA A 48 -0.03 -7.57 6.09
N ARG A 49 0.73 -6.54 5.73
CA ARG A 49 1.10 -5.46 6.65
C ARG A 49 -0.10 -4.57 7.03
N LEU A 50 -0.93 -4.19 6.08
CA LEU A 50 -2.15 -3.41 6.33
C LEU A 50 -3.15 -4.18 7.20
N HIS A 51 -3.35 -5.48 6.94
CA HIS A 51 -4.19 -6.33 7.78
C HIS A 51 -3.66 -6.46 9.22
N ARG A 52 -2.34 -6.57 9.41
CA ARG A 52 -1.74 -6.54 10.75
C ARG A 52 -1.98 -5.22 11.47
N LEU A 53 -1.99 -4.10 10.74
CA LEU A 53 -2.33 -2.79 11.32
C LEU A 53 -3.78 -2.78 11.81
N LEU A 54 -4.72 -3.28 10.99
CA LEU A 54 -6.13 -3.43 11.37
C LEU A 54 -6.32 -4.32 12.60
N ASP A 55 -5.55 -5.40 12.71
CA ASP A 55 -5.60 -6.34 13.83
C ASP A 55 -5.13 -5.73 15.16
N THR A 56 -4.43 -4.59 15.15
CA THR A 56 -4.02 -3.91 16.38
C THR A 56 -5.19 -3.34 17.19
N GLY A 57 -6.37 -3.15 16.58
CA GLY A 57 -7.58 -2.67 17.25
C GLY A 57 -7.59 -1.20 17.68
N HIS A 58 -6.48 -0.47 17.49
CA HIS A 58 -6.34 0.95 17.88
C HIS A 58 -6.62 1.93 16.72
N ILE A 59 -7.36 1.47 15.71
CA ILE A 59 -7.57 2.20 14.46
C ILE A 59 -8.86 3.02 14.52
N ASN A 60 -8.75 4.32 14.24
CA ASN A 60 -9.90 5.21 14.12
C ASN A 60 -10.52 5.18 12.72
N LYS A 61 -11.71 5.77 12.54
CA LYS A 61 -12.42 5.76 11.24
C LYS A 61 -11.65 6.43 10.09
N GLY A 62 -10.87 7.47 10.37
CA GLY A 62 -10.03 8.14 9.36
C GLY A 62 -8.87 7.24 8.93
N GLN A 63 -8.18 6.64 9.89
CA GLN A 63 -7.10 5.68 9.65
C GLN A 63 -7.60 4.44 8.88
N LEU A 64 -8.80 3.96 9.20
CA LEU A 64 -9.44 2.87 8.46
C LEU A 64 -9.68 3.25 6.99
N ALA A 65 -10.24 4.44 6.74
CA ALA A 65 -10.46 4.94 5.38
C ALA A 65 -9.15 5.10 4.59
N ASP A 66 -8.07 5.53 5.25
CA ASP A 66 -6.75 5.60 4.64
C ASP A 66 -6.20 4.21 4.29
N ILE A 67 -6.35 3.23 5.19
CA ILE A 67 -5.95 1.83 4.95
C ILE A 67 -6.74 1.23 3.79
N ASP A 68 -8.07 1.44 3.75
CA ASP A 68 -8.92 0.97 2.66
C ASP A 68 -8.48 1.58 1.32
N SER A 69 -8.15 2.87 1.30
CA SER A 69 -7.61 3.54 0.10
C SER A 69 -6.28 2.93 -0.35
N LEU A 70 -5.41 2.52 0.59
CA LEU A 70 -4.17 1.84 0.28
C LEU A 70 -4.39 0.43 -0.27
N LEU A 71 -5.34 -0.33 0.28
CA LEU A 71 -5.71 -1.65 -0.23
C LEU A 71 -6.21 -1.56 -1.67
N VAL A 72 -7.09 -0.61 -1.96
CA VAL A 72 -7.59 -0.36 -3.33
C VAL A 72 -6.45 -0.01 -4.29
N GLN A 73 -5.46 0.78 -3.87
CA GLN A 73 -4.29 1.09 -4.70
C GLN A 73 -3.47 -0.16 -5.05
N ILE A 74 -3.30 -1.09 -4.12
CA ILE A 74 -2.62 -2.37 -4.38
C ILE A 74 -3.42 -3.19 -5.40
N ASP A 75 -4.74 -3.32 -5.21
CA ASP A 75 -5.60 -4.07 -6.13
C ASP A 75 -5.57 -3.49 -7.56
N LEU A 76 -5.62 -2.17 -7.69
CA LEU A 76 -5.52 -1.48 -8.99
C LEU A 76 -4.16 -1.71 -9.65
N HIS A 77 -3.08 -1.73 -8.87
CA HIS A 77 -1.76 -2.02 -9.39
C HIS A 77 -1.65 -3.46 -9.91
N GLU A 78 -2.14 -4.45 -9.15
CA GLU A 78 -2.17 -5.84 -9.61
C GLU A 78 -3.04 -6.02 -10.86
N LEU A 79 -4.19 -5.36 -10.93
CA LEU A 79 -5.04 -5.40 -12.12
C LEU A 79 -4.35 -4.78 -13.34
N SER A 80 -3.65 -3.65 -13.15
CA SER A 80 -2.91 -2.97 -14.21
C SER A 80 -1.73 -3.81 -14.73
N THR A 81 -0.97 -4.42 -13.82
CA THR A 81 0.15 -5.31 -14.18
C THR A 81 -0.33 -6.58 -14.89
N ALA A 82 -1.40 -7.21 -14.42
CA ALA A 82 -2.01 -8.36 -15.09
C ALA A 82 -2.53 -8.01 -16.49
N SER A 83 -3.19 -6.85 -16.64
CA SER A 83 -3.66 -6.33 -17.93
C SER A 83 -2.49 -6.08 -18.89
N MET A 84 -1.39 -5.49 -18.42
CA MET A 84 -0.20 -5.28 -19.22
C MET A 84 0.42 -6.60 -19.68
N ALA A 85 0.57 -7.57 -18.77
CA ALA A 85 1.09 -8.90 -19.09
C ALA A 85 0.22 -9.61 -20.15
N ALA A 86 -1.10 -9.54 -20.01
CA ALA A 86 -2.03 -10.11 -20.99
C ALA A 86 -1.90 -9.46 -22.38
N ARG A 87 -1.70 -8.14 -22.43
CA ARG A 87 -1.45 -7.42 -23.70
C ARG A 87 -0.16 -7.88 -24.37
N VAL A 88 0.92 -7.99 -23.62
CA VAL A 88 2.21 -8.49 -24.13
C VAL A 88 2.08 -9.92 -24.64
N ALA A 89 1.40 -10.81 -23.90
CA ALA A 89 1.16 -12.17 -24.33
C ALA A 89 0.34 -12.25 -25.63
N LYS A 90 -0.70 -11.42 -25.76
CA LYS A 90 -1.52 -11.34 -26.98
C LYS A 90 -0.70 -10.86 -28.18
N GLN A 91 0.20 -9.91 -27.99
CA GLN A 91 1.11 -9.43 -29.04
C GLN A 91 2.10 -10.51 -29.47
N ALA A 92 2.71 -11.23 -28.53
CA ALA A 92 3.62 -12.33 -28.83
C ALA A 92 2.94 -13.43 -29.65
N ALA A 93 1.71 -13.83 -29.28
CA ALA A 93 0.95 -14.83 -30.01
C ALA A 93 0.60 -14.39 -31.44
N ALA A 94 0.24 -13.11 -31.64
CA ALA A 94 -0.04 -12.56 -32.96
C ALA A 94 1.21 -12.51 -33.86
N GLN A 95 2.40 -12.31 -33.27
CA GLN A 95 3.66 -12.25 -34.00
C GLN A 95 4.13 -13.63 -34.46
N VAL A 96 3.86 -14.68 -33.67
CA VAL A 96 4.18 -16.08 -34.04
C VAL A 96 3.28 -16.60 -35.16
N ALA A 97 2.01 -16.20 -35.20
CA ALA A 97 1.08 -16.64 -36.26
C ALA A 97 1.36 -16.01 -37.64
N ASN A 98 2.23 -14.99 -37.69
CA ASN A 98 2.58 -14.26 -38.90
C ASN A 98 3.95 -14.68 -39.47
N HIS A 99 4.53 -15.76 -38.95
CA HIS A 99 5.79 -16.37 -39.39
C HIS A 99 5.53 -17.83 -39.79
#